data_AF-A0A7V2HWT5-F1
#
_entry.id   AF-A0A7V2HWT5-F1
#
_cell.length_a   1.000
_cell.length_b   1.000
_cell.length_c   1.000
_cell.angle_alpha   90.00
_cell.angle_beta   90.00
_cell.angle_gamma   90.00
#
_symmetry.space_group_name_H-M   'P 1'
#
loop_
_entity.id
_entity.type
_entity.pdbx_description
1 polymer ?
#
loop_
_entity_poly.entity_id
_entity_poly.type
_entity_poly.pdbx_seq_one_letter_code
_entity_poly.pdbx_strand_id
1 'polypeptide(L)'
;MDALLLTLHLLGVGVLIGVVVITFFIGLKGEFSRELTVNFIKLRKIGSGGAALAILSGLLMAVPYYEGLLRSPLFLTKLALVFSDGVISQLIILPKLKEVLKTHRYAEAPKAIAFWSLVSLIIVVTIVAISVFRSKALH
;
A
#
# COMPACT_ATOMS: atom_id res chain seq x y z
N MET A 1 -5.85 18.27 17.57
CA MET A 1 -4.79 17.27 17.24
C MET A 1 -5.35 16.17 16.34
N ASP A 2 -6.61 15.78 16.52
CA ASP A 2 -7.27 14.67 15.79
C ASP A 2 -7.48 14.93 14.29
N ALA A 3 -7.77 16.17 13.87
CA ALA A 3 -8.01 16.49 12.47
C ALA A 3 -6.76 16.32 11.59
N LEU A 4 -5.59 16.75 12.07
CA LEU A 4 -4.32 16.60 11.34
C LEU A 4 -3.94 15.12 11.18
N LEU A 5 -4.19 14.32 12.21
CA LEU A 5 -3.87 12.91 12.24
C LEU A 5 -4.83 12.07 11.39
N LEU A 6 -6.13 12.36 11.44
CA LEU A 6 -7.13 11.76 10.56
C LEU A 6 -6.85 12.10 9.09
N THR A 7 -6.45 13.35 8.82
CA THR A 7 -6.04 13.80 7.48
C THR A 7 -4.80 13.03 7.02
N LEU A 8 -3.78 12.86 7.86
CA LEU A 8 -2.60 12.04 7.57
C LEU A 8 -2.94 10.57 7.28
N HIS A 9 -3.88 9.99 8.02
CA HIS A 9 -4.31 8.61 7.81
C HIS A 9 -5.07 8.44 6.49
N LEU A 10 -6.03 9.34 6.21
CA LEU A 10 -6.78 9.36 4.94
C LEU A 10 -5.86 9.64 3.74
N LEU A 11 -4.89 10.52 3.90
CA LEU A 11 -3.88 10.82 2.87
C LEU A 11 -2.97 9.62 2.63
N GLY A 12 -2.51 8.94 3.69
CA GLY A 12 -1.71 7.71 3.58
C GLY A 12 -2.45 6.58 2.87
N VAL A 13 -3.73 6.35 3.22
CA VAL A 13 -4.59 5.36 2.55
C VAL A 13 -4.86 5.74 1.10
N GLY A 14 -5.18 7.00 0.82
CA GLY A 14 -5.44 7.50 -0.54
C GLY A 14 -4.23 7.37 -1.46
N VAL A 15 -3.03 7.67 -0.95
CA VAL A 15 -1.79 7.51 -1.72
C VAL A 15 -1.44 6.04 -1.95
N LEU A 16 -1.65 5.15 -0.96
CA LEU A 16 -1.49 3.70 -1.13
C LEU A 16 -2.41 3.16 -2.23
N ILE A 17 -3.69 3.49 -2.16
CA ILE A 17 -4.69 3.10 -3.17
C ILE A 17 -4.29 3.61 -4.54
N GLY A 18 -3.94 4.91 -4.65
CA GLY A 18 -3.54 5.53 -5.91
C GLY A 18 -2.32 4.85 -6.54
N VAL A 19 -1.28 4.59 -5.74
CA VAL A 19 -0.07 3.90 -6.22
C VAL A 19 -0.41 2.50 -6.72
N VAL A 20 -1.17 1.73 -5.96
CA VAL A 20 -1.47 0.33 -6.27
C VAL A 20 -2.37 0.21 -7.51
N VAL A 21 -3.41 1.05 -7.62
CA VAL A 21 -4.29 1.11 -8.79
C VAL A 21 -3.49 1.50 -10.04
N ILE A 22 -2.66 2.55 -9.96
CA ILE A 22 -1.82 2.96 -11.09
C ILE A 22 -0.85 1.83 -11.49
N THR A 23 -0.27 1.11 -10.52
CA THR A 23 0.62 -0.02 -10.83
C THR A 23 -0.08 -1.11 -11.61
N PHE A 24 -1.30 -1.45 -11.18
CA PHE A 24 -2.08 -2.51 -11.79
C PHE A 24 -2.46 -2.17 -13.24
N PHE A 25 -2.97 -0.97 -13.49
CA PHE A 25 -3.35 -0.54 -14.84
C PHE A 25 -2.15 -0.44 -15.80
N ILE A 26 -0.99 0.01 -15.32
CA ILE A 26 0.25 0.00 -16.12
C ILE A 26 0.70 -1.44 -16.41
N GLY A 27 0.60 -2.32 -15.42
CA GLY A 27 0.87 -3.75 -15.57
C GLY A 27 0.02 -4.41 -16.66
N LEU A 28 -1.26 -4.03 -16.78
CA LEU A 28 -2.18 -4.54 -17.79
C LEU A 28 -1.91 -4.00 -19.20
N LYS A 29 -1.54 -2.71 -19.33
CA LYS A 29 -1.28 -2.10 -20.64
C LYS A 29 -0.01 -2.62 -21.32
N GLY A 30 0.95 -3.17 -20.57
CA GLY A 30 2.18 -3.74 -21.12
C GLY A 30 3.17 -2.71 -21.70
N GLU A 31 2.79 -1.45 -21.83
CA GLU A 31 3.62 -0.34 -22.31
C GLU A 31 4.54 0.18 -21.19
N PHE A 32 5.52 -0.63 -20.79
CA PHE A 32 6.58 -0.14 -19.91
C PHE A 32 7.62 0.63 -20.74
N SER A 33 7.55 1.96 -20.70
CA SER A 33 8.67 2.81 -21.12
C SER A 33 9.65 3.01 -19.96
N ARG A 34 10.91 3.33 -20.27
CA ARG A 34 11.92 3.65 -19.24
C ARG A 34 11.45 4.80 -18.34
N GLU A 35 10.91 5.85 -18.95
CA GLU A 35 10.42 7.04 -18.25
C GLU A 35 9.24 6.71 -17.33
N LEU A 36 8.28 5.92 -17.83
CA LEU A 36 7.14 5.46 -17.03
C LEU A 36 7.61 4.62 -15.83
N THR A 37 8.58 3.73 -16.05
CA THR A 37 9.13 2.87 -14.99
C THR A 37 9.85 3.71 -13.91
N VAL A 38 10.62 4.74 -14.30
CA VAL A 38 11.28 5.65 -13.36
C VAL A 38 10.26 6.45 -12.56
N ASN A 39 9.26 7.04 -13.22
CA ASN A 39 8.20 7.79 -12.55
C ASN A 39 7.41 6.90 -11.59
N PHE A 40 7.17 5.66 -11.99
CA PHE A 40 6.50 4.68 -11.17
C PHE A 40 7.29 4.34 -9.89
N ILE A 41 8.60 4.12 -9.99
CA ILE A 41 9.46 3.92 -8.82
C ILE A 41 9.43 5.13 -7.88
N LYS A 42 9.48 6.36 -8.43
CA LYS A 42 9.39 7.59 -7.62
C LYS A 42 8.06 7.67 -6.88
N LEU A 43 6.95 7.50 -7.60
CA LEU A 43 5.60 7.50 -7.03
C LEU A 43 5.48 6.48 -5.89
N ARG A 44 6.04 5.28 -6.09
CA ARG A 44 6.01 4.20 -5.09
C ARG A 44 6.84 4.49 -3.86
N LYS A 45 8.01 5.10 -4.01
CA LYS A 45 8.84 5.53 -2.88
C LYS A 45 8.13 6.59 -2.05
N ILE A 46 7.55 7.59 -2.71
CA ILE A 46 6.78 8.65 -2.03
C ILE A 46 5.58 8.04 -1.31
N GLY A 47 4.83 7.17 -1.98
CA GLY A 47 3.67 6.52 -1.38
C GLY A 47 4.00 5.59 -0.22
N SER A 48 5.11 4.85 -0.32
CA SER A 48 5.59 4.01 0.79
C SER A 48 6.05 4.88 1.98
N GLY A 49 6.69 6.02 1.72
CA GLY A 49 7.05 6.98 2.77
C GLY A 49 5.83 7.57 3.46
N GLY A 50 4.83 8.01 2.69
CA GLY A 50 3.55 8.50 3.21
C GLY A 50 2.81 7.43 4.03
N ALA A 51 2.79 6.19 3.55
CA ALA A 51 2.21 5.05 4.26
C ALA A 51 2.94 4.77 5.59
N ALA A 52 4.27 4.78 5.60
CA ALA A 52 5.05 4.59 6.82
C ALA A 52 4.74 5.67 7.85
N LEU A 53 4.64 6.93 7.44
CA LEU A 53 4.23 8.03 8.31
C LEU A 53 2.81 7.85 8.87
N ALA A 54 1.86 7.38 8.04
CA ALA A 54 0.49 7.11 8.46
C ALA A 54 0.37 5.92 9.44
N ILE A 55 1.23 4.91 9.28
CA ILE A 55 1.33 3.78 10.22
C ILE A 55 1.91 4.27 11.54
N LEU A 56 3.02 5.01 11.51
CA LEU A 56 3.66 5.54 12.72
C LEU A 56 2.73 6.47 13.48
N SER A 57 2.02 7.37 12.78
CA SER A 57 1.02 8.23 13.43
C SER A 57 -0.13 7.42 14.02
N GLY A 58 -0.64 6.42 13.31
CA GLY A 58 -1.68 5.52 13.82
C GLY A 58 -1.25 4.71 15.05
N LEU A 59 0.00 4.24 15.08
CA LEU A 59 0.57 3.54 16.24
C LEU A 59 0.74 4.47 17.43
N LEU A 60 1.22 5.70 17.21
CA LEU A 60 1.31 6.73 18.27
C LEU A 60 -0.07 7.06 18.87
N MET A 61 -1.12 7.15 18.04
CA MET A 61 -2.49 7.33 18.52
C MET A 61 -3.05 6.13 19.28
N ALA A 62 -2.53 4.93 19.00
CA ALA A 62 -2.95 3.70 19.66
C ALA A 62 -2.33 3.53 21.06
N VAL A 63 -1.28 4.27 21.41
CA VAL A 63 -0.55 4.16 22.69
C VAL A 63 -1.46 4.22 23.92
N PRO A 64 -2.43 5.16 24.04
CA PRO A 64 -3.32 5.22 25.20
C PRO A 64 -4.30 4.04 25.30
N TYR A 65 -4.52 3.32 24.19
CA TYR A 65 -5.49 2.23 24.07
C TYR A 65 -4.81 0.88 23.77
N TYR A 66 -3.50 0.80 23.98
CA TYR A 66 -2.63 -0.24 23.45
C TYR A 66 -3.02 -1.63 23.94
N GLU A 67 -3.35 -1.78 25.23
CA GLU A 67 -3.77 -3.06 25.80
C GLU A 67 -5.09 -3.58 25.22
N GLY A 68 -6.04 -2.68 24.96
CA GLY A 68 -7.33 -3.04 24.35
C GLY A 68 -7.24 -3.31 22.86
N LEU A 69 -6.39 -2.56 22.15
CA LEU A 69 -6.19 -2.70 20.70
C LEU A 69 -5.41 -3.96 20.33
N LEU A 70 -4.36 -4.31 21.07
CA LEU A 70 -3.59 -5.54 20.82
C LEU A 70 -4.38 -6.82 21.05
N ARG A 71 -5.46 -6.76 21.85
CA ARG A 71 -6.38 -7.88 22.04
C ARG A 71 -7.47 -7.96 20.97
N SER A 72 -7.64 -6.91 20.15
CA SER A 72 -8.65 -6.87 19.10
C SER A 72 -8.18 -7.68 17.88
N PRO A 73 -8.86 -8.79 17.52
CA PRO A 73 -8.49 -9.58 16.35
C PRO A 73 -8.52 -8.74 15.07
N LEU A 74 -9.49 -7.83 14.95
CA LEU A 74 -9.63 -6.94 13.80
C LEU A 74 -8.46 -5.97 13.65
N PHE A 75 -7.94 -5.45 14.77
CA PHE A 75 -6.76 -4.58 14.74
C PHE A 75 -5.51 -5.36 14.30
N LEU A 76 -5.30 -6.56 14.85
CA LEU A 76 -4.18 -7.43 14.49
C LEU A 76 -4.25 -7.86 13.02
N THR A 77 -5.44 -8.24 12.52
CA THR A 77 -5.62 -8.58 11.10
C THR A 77 -5.28 -7.41 10.19
N LYS A 78 -5.74 -6.20 10.53
CA LYS A 78 -5.39 -4.99 9.76
C LYS A 78 -3.90 -4.70 9.77
N LEU A 79 -3.26 -4.81 10.93
CA LEU A 79 -1.83 -4.60 11.06
C LEU A 79 -1.05 -5.62 10.22
N ALA A 80 -1.44 -6.89 10.26
CA ALA A 80 -0.84 -7.96 9.46
C ALA A 80 -1.02 -7.74 7.95
N LEU A 81 -2.21 -7.28 7.51
CA LEU A 81 -2.47 -6.95 6.11
C LEU A 81 -1.61 -5.78 5.63
N VAL A 82 -1.53 -4.70 6.43
CA VAL A 82 -0.68 -3.54 6.12
C VAL A 82 0.79 -3.94 6.03
N PHE A 83 1.26 -4.77 6.97
CA PHE A 83 2.63 -5.27 6.95
C PHE A 83 2.90 -6.14 5.71
N SER A 84 1.96 -7.03 5.37
CA SER A 84 2.05 -7.91 4.19
C SER A 84 2.11 -7.09 2.89
N ASP A 85 1.30 -6.04 2.76
CA ASP A 85 1.36 -5.13 1.63
C ASP A 85 2.71 -4.41 1.54
N GLY A 86 3.22 -3.91 2.68
CA GLY A 86 4.55 -3.31 2.77
C GLY A 86 5.66 -4.26 2.30
N VAL A 87 5.59 -5.53 2.71
CA VAL A 87 6.53 -6.60 2.30
C VAL A 87 6.45 -6.85 0.79
N ILE A 88 5.25 -7.07 0.23
CA ILE A 88 5.05 -7.27 -1.21
C ILE A 88 5.56 -6.05 -1.99
N SER A 89 5.28 -4.86 -1.47
CA SER A 89 5.68 -3.61 -2.07
C SER A 89 7.21 -3.47 -2.14
N GLN A 90 7.91 -3.63 -1.02
CA GLN A 90 9.34 -3.35 -0.92
C GLN A 90 10.22 -4.51 -1.37
N LEU A 91 9.82 -5.75 -1.13
CA LEU A 91 10.64 -6.94 -1.39
C LEU A 91 10.32 -7.62 -2.73
N ILE A 92 9.14 -7.39 -3.31
CA ILE A 92 8.75 -8.07 -4.55
C ILE A 92 8.63 -7.09 -5.71
N ILE A 93 7.74 -6.10 -5.61
CA ILE A 93 7.43 -5.21 -6.74
C ILE A 93 8.58 -4.23 -7.02
N LEU A 94 9.12 -3.57 -6.00
CA LEU A 94 10.18 -2.58 -6.18
C LEU A 94 11.48 -3.17 -6.76
N PRO A 95 11.98 -4.33 -6.31
CA PRO A 95 13.16 -4.97 -6.90
C PRO A 95 12.91 -5.38 -8.36
N LYS A 96 11.74 -5.95 -8.68
CA LYS A 96 11.36 -6.29 -10.05
C LYS A 96 11.35 -5.06 -10.97
N LEU A 97 10.80 -3.94 -10.53
CA LEU A 97 10.84 -2.68 -11.30
C LEU A 97 12.27 -2.17 -11.54
N LYS A 98 13.15 -2.29 -10.53
CA LYS A 98 14.57 -1.93 -10.69
C LYS A 98 15.29 -2.87 -11.66
N GLU A 99 14.96 -4.16 -11.63
CA GLU A 99 15.51 -5.17 -12.54
C GLU A 99 15.12 -4.88 -14.00
N VAL A 100 13.86 -4.51 -14.25
CA VAL A 100 13.39 -4.07 -15.57
C VAL A 100 14.19 -2.88 -16.10
N LEU A 101 14.42 -1.89 -15.25
CA LEU A 101 15.23 -0.73 -15.62
C LEU A 101 16.67 -1.08 -15.99
N LYS A 102 17.26 -2.08 -15.32
CA LYS A 102 18.63 -2.53 -15.56
C LYS A 102 18.75 -3.42 -16.80
N THR A 103 17.80 -4.33 -17.00
CA THR A 103 17.88 -5.38 -18.02
C THR A 103 17.22 -4.98 -19.33
N HIS A 104 16.45 -3.89 -19.35
CA HIS A 104 15.64 -3.44 -20.49
C HIS A 104 14.65 -4.52 -20.99
N ARG A 105 14.34 -5.53 -20.17
CA ARG A 105 13.38 -6.60 -20.48
C ARG A 105 11.95 -6.17 -20.17
N TYR A 106 11.47 -5.19 -20.93
CA TYR A 106 10.14 -4.60 -20.74
C TYR A 106 8.97 -5.52 -21.13
N ALA A 107 9.23 -6.63 -21.84
CA ALA A 107 8.18 -7.52 -22.36
C ALA A 107 7.66 -8.59 -21.36
N GLU A 108 8.51 -9.11 -20.46
CA GLU A 108 8.15 -10.22 -19.56
C GLU A 108 7.77 -9.75 -18.14
N ALA A 109 8.38 -8.66 -17.70
CA ALA A 109 8.14 -8.10 -16.38
C ALA A 109 6.73 -7.52 -16.11
N PRO A 110 5.94 -7.06 -17.11
CA PRO A 110 4.60 -6.51 -16.87
C PRO A 110 3.68 -7.52 -16.18
N LYS A 111 3.75 -8.81 -16.56
CA LYS A 111 2.86 -9.84 -16.02
C LYS A 111 3.11 -10.13 -14.54
N ALA A 112 4.37 -10.29 -14.16
CA ALA A 112 4.73 -10.55 -12.77
C ALA A 112 4.44 -9.33 -11.88
N ILE A 113 4.77 -8.13 -12.36
CA ILE A 113 4.47 -6.89 -11.63
C ILE A 113 2.95 -6.71 -11.49
N ALA A 114 2.18 -6.91 -12.57
CA ALA A 114 0.72 -6.83 -12.55
C ALA A 114 0.09 -7.79 -11.54
N PHE A 115 0.56 -9.04 -11.49
CA PHE A 115 0.06 -10.03 -10.54
C PHE A 115 0.28 -9.58 -9.09
N TRP A 116 1.51 -9.20 -8.73
CA TRP A 116 1.79 -8.76 -7.36
C TRP A 116 1.10 -7.45 -7.00
N SER A 117 0.91 -6.56 -7.98
CA SER A 117 0.11 -5.35 -7.82
C SER A 117 -1.38 -5.63 -7.62
N LEU A 118 -1.92 -6.67 -8.25
CA LEU A 118 -3.28 -7.13 -8.00
C LEU A 118 -3.42 -7.70 -6.58
N VAL A 119 -2.46 -8.51 -6.13
CA VAL A 119 -2.44 -9.01 -4.75
C VAL A 119 -2.41 -7.85 -3.74
N SER A 120 -1.54 -6.87 -3.97
CA SER A 120 -1.46 -5.63 -3.18
C SER A 120 -2.80 -4.88 -3.20
N LEU A 121 -3.46 -4.77 -4.36
CA LEU A 121 -4.78 -4.12 -4.48
C LEU A 121 -5.84 -4.82 -3.64
N ILE A 122 -5.90 -6.16 -3.70
CA ILE A 122 -6.84 -6.97 -2.92
C ILE A 122 -6.61 -6.75 -1.42
N ILE A 123 -5.34 -6.73 -0.98
CA ILE A 123 -5.00 -6.48 0.43
C ILE A 123 -5.48 -5.08 0.86
N VAL A 124 -5.21 -4.04 0.06
CA VAL A 124 -5.63 -2.68 0.36
C VAL A 124 -7.15 -2.55 0.39
N VAL A 125 -7.87 -3.12 -0.57
CA VAL A 125 -9.35 -3.14 -0.59
C VAL A 125 -9.89 -3.86 0.64
N THR A 126 -9.27 -4.96 1.06
CA THR A 126 -9.66 -5.70 2.27
C THR A 126 -9.46 -4.85 3.53
N ILE A 127 -8.34 -4.13 3.64
CA ILE A 127 -8.09 -3.21 4.77
C ILE A 127 -9.19 -2.13 4.83
N VAL A 128 -9.55 -1.54 3.69
CA VAL A 128 -10.61 -0.52 3.60
C VAL A 128 -11.97 -1.11 3.97
N ALA A 129 -12.31 -2.30 3.46
CA ALA A 129 -13.56 -2.98 3.77
C ALA A 129 -13.71 -3.23 5.28
N ILE A 130 -12.67 -3.77 5.94
CA ILE A 130 -12.68 -3.99 7.40
C ILE A 130 -12.89 -2.66 8.16
N SER A 131 -12.36 -1.54 7.64
CA SER A 131 -12.57 -0.20 8.22
C SER A 131 -14.02 0.27 8.12
N VAL A 132 -14.63 0.13 6.94
CA VAL A 132 -16.01 0.58 6.71
C VAL A 132 -17.01 -0.28 7.48
N PHE A 133 -16.85 -1.60 7.47
CA PHE A 133 -17.77 -2.51 8.19
C PHE A 133 -17.75 -2.29 9.71
N ARG A 134 -16.58 -2.01 10.30
CA ARG A 134 -16.49 -1.67 11.72
C ARG A 134 -17.21 -0.35 12.04
N SER A 135 -17.08 0.66 11.18
CA SER A 135 -17.74 1.95 11.39
C SER A 135 -19.27 1.83 11.41
N LYS A 136 -19.84 0.88 10.64
CA LYS A 136 -21.29 0.63 10.62
C LYS A 136 -21.80 -0.23 11.78
N ALA A 137 -20.94 -1.02 12.42
CA ALA A 137 -21.33 -1.88 13.55
C ALA A 137 -21.32 -1.15 14.90
N LEU A 138 -20.82 0.09 14.95
CA LEU A 138 -20.75 0.95 16.14
C LEU A 138 -21.83 2.05 16.15
N HIS A 139 -22.70 2.07 15.14
CA HIS A 139 -23.88 2.92 15.01
C HIS A 139 -25.13 2.05 14.87
#